data_AF-A0A6L8C300-F1
#
_entry.id   AF-A0A6L8C300-F1
#
_cell.length_a   1.000
_cell.length_b   1.000
_cell.length_c   1.000
_cell.angle_alpha   90.00
_cell.angle_beta   90.00
_cell.angle_gamma   90.00
#
_symmetry.space_group_name_H-M   'P 1'
#
loop_
_entity.id
_entity.type
_entity.pdbx_description
1 polymer ?
#
loop_
_entity_poly.entity_id
_entity_poly.type
_entity_poly.pdbx_seq_one_letter_code
_entity_poly.pdbx_strand_id
1 'polypeptide(L)'
;MVSTDNRDREKFLEGMRYTASAVNIVTTDGSAGKAGVTVSAMTPVSADGDKPTLLVCVHHLSPACKAILENKVFGVSILSQKQSFIADTFAGRIQAEGNDKFNCTEWIIGETGVPLVLNSLVSFECHMLENTRVGSHHIFIGGVQNTGFQKDELPLIYSNRAYGSPASINMGKDPDYMEGESVIHHRIRTFNTKETYPEQNLNNDLSQGVVAKGTMVFLRGQVSQDLETRESLYPSDPTLQTRKTMENIKMLLEEAGSELDHVCRIVVYLTDIRYREEVYQEMGTWLKGVFPCSTGLVVSSLARPEWLVEIEVTAVIPEE
;
A
#
# COMPACT_ATOMS: atom_id res chain seq x y z
N MET A 1 -12.94 49.37 -1.63
CA MET A 1 -13.96 48.30 -1.75
C MET A 1 -13.25 46.96 -1.65
N VAL A 2 -13.21 46.40 -0.44
CA VAL A 2 -12.68 45.07 -0.11
C VAL A 2 -13.75 44.45 0.77
N SER A 3 -14.53 43.49 0.26
CA SER A 3 -15.41 42.59 1.04
C SER A 3 -16.28 41.71 0.10
N THR A 4 -15.64 41.00 -0.82
CA THR A 4 -16.08 39.64 -1.21
C THR A 4 -15.17 38.68 -0.43
N ASP A 5 -15.31 38.76 0.89
CA ASP A 5 -15.96 37.77 1.76
C ASP A 5 -15.02 36.59 2.03
N ASN A 6 -14.37 36.65 3.20
CA ASN A 6 -13.42 35.64 3.68
C ASN A 6 -14.01 34.21 3.62
N ARG A 7 -15.35 34.09 3.62
CA ARG A 7 -16.07 32.82 3.47
C ARG A 7 -15.82 32.11 2.14
N ASP A 8 -15.74 32.83 1.01
CA ASP A 8 -15.52 32.18 -0.29
C ASP A 8 -14.08 31.65 -0.38
N ARG A 9 -13.12 32.38 0.17
CA ARG A 9 -11.73 31.93 0.30
C ARG A 9 -11.63 30.69 1.19
N GLU A 10 -12.28 30.71 2.35
CA GLU A 10 -12.28 29.57 3.28
C GLU A 10 -12.92 28.33 2.65
N LYS A 11 -14.08 28.50 1.97
CA LYS A 11 -14.72 27.42 1.21
C LYS A 11 -13.83 26.88 0.09
N PHE A 12 -13.14 27.76 -0.65
CA PHE A 12 -12.21 27.34 -1.69
C PHE A 12 -11.06 26.52 -1.09
N LEU A 13 -10.42 26.99 -0.02
CA LEU A 13 -9.33 26.25 0.63
C LEU A 13 -9.78 24.93 1.23
N GLU A 14 -10.99 24.89 1.80
CA GLU A 14 -11.58 23.65 2.30
C GLU A 14 -11.92 22.70 1.15
N GLY A 15 -12.48 23.18 0.04
CA GLY A 15 -12.73 22.35 -1.16
C GLY A 15 -11.44 21.78 -1.75
N MET A 16 -10.38 22.59 -1.84
CA MET A 16 -9.08 22.18 -2.38
C MET A 16 -8.43 21.06 -1.58
N ARG A 17 -8.75 20.91 -0.28
CA ARG A 17 -8.24 19.78 0.51
C ARG A 17 -8.69 18.43 -0.03
N TYR A 18 -9.85 18.35 -0.69
CA TYR A 18 -10.41 17.09 -1.19
C TYR A 18 -9.88 16.72 -2.59
N THR A 19 -9.09 17.61 -3.20
CA THR A 19 -8.37 17.29 -4.43
C THR A 19 -7.14 16.45 -4.09
N ALA A 20 -6.86 15.45 -4.93
CA ALA A 20 -5.61 14.70 -4.86
C ALA A 20 -4.64 15.23 -5.90
N SER A 21 -3.36 15.35 -5.54
CA SER A 21 -2.30 15.76 -6.46
C SER A 21 -1.02 15.02 -6.16
N ALA A 22 -0.22 14.76 -7.21
CA ALA A 22 1.16 14.34 -7.02
C ALA A 22 1.96 15.43 -6.31
N VAL A 23 2.94 15.03 -5.51
CA VAL A 23 3.84 15.96 -4.81
C VAL A 23 5.12 16.14 -5.61
N ASN A 24 5.45 17.39 -5.90
CA ASN A 24 6.56 17.73 -6.78
C ASN A 24 7.52 18.70 -6.10
N ILE A 25 8.81 18.59 -6.39
CA ILE A 25 9.80 19.61 -6.10
C ILE A 25 10.10 20.36 -7.39
N VAL A 26 9.85 21.67 -7.39
CA VAL A 26 10.23 22.56 -8.49
C VAL A 26 11.53 23.25 -8.11
N THR A 27 12.53 23.15 -8.97
CA THR A 27 13.87 23.71 -8.77
C THR A 27 14.29 24.58 -9.95
N THR A 28 15.31 25.39 -9.73
CA THR A 28 16.00 26.16 -10.77
C THR A 28 17.43 26.42 -10.32
N ASP A 29 18.33 26.65 -11.26
CA ASP A 29 19.66 27.19 -11.02
C ASP A 29 20.12 27.97 -12.27
N GLY A 30 21.09 28.86 -12.11
CA GLY A 30 21.55 29.78 -13.14
C GLY A 30 22.09 31.09 -12.56
N SER A 31 22.00 32.18 -13.32
CA SER A 31 22.54 33.48 -12.90
C SER A 31 21.88 34.06 -11.65
N ALA A 32 20.62 33.72 -11.39
CA ALA A 32 19.91 34.12 -10.16
C ALA A 32 20.15 33.15 -8.99
N GLY A 33 21.00 32.15 -9.20
CA GLY A 33 21.33 31.11 -8.24
C GLY A 33 20.27 30.02 -8.12
N LYS A 34 20.58 29.08 -7.23
CA LYS A 34 19.84 27.86 -6.98
C LYS A 34 18.67 28.10 -6.02
N ALA A 35 17.48 27.65 -6.39
CA ALA A 35 16.30 27.72 -5.54
C ALA A 35 15.32 26.56 -5.81
N GLY A 36 14.48 26.24 -4.83
CA GLY A 36 13.43 25.24 -5.02
C GLY A 36 12.29 25.34 -4.02
N VAL A 37 11.17 24.70 -4.34
CA VAL A 37 9.93 24.73 -3.55
C VAL A 37 9.07 23.49 -3.83
N THR A 38 8.37 23.00 -2.80
CA THR A 38 7.36 21.95 -2.96
C THR A 38 6.10 22.52 -3.60
N VAL A 39 5.59 21.85 -4.63
CA VAL A 39 4.41 22.26 -5.40
C VAL A 39 3.50 21.05 -5.63
N SER A 40 2.22 21.18 -5.31
CA SER A 40 1.17 20.25 -5.75
C SER A 40 0.52 20.67 -7.07
N ALA A 41 0.54 21.97 -7.39
CA ALA A 41 -0.01 22.55 -8.61
C ALA A 41 0.95 22.40 -9.81
N MET A 42 1.02 21.17 -10.33
CA MET A 42 1.70 20.81 -11.57
C MET A 42 0.71 20.06 -12.47
N THR A 43 0.73 20.34 -13.77
CA THR A 43 -0.18 19.69 -14.71
C THR A 43 0.46 19.60 -16.10
N PRO A 44 0.40 18.44 -16.79
CA PRO A 44 0.78 18.36 -18.20
C PRO A 44 -0.16 19.23 -19.05
N VAL A 45 0.38 19.93 -20.05
CA VAL A 45 -0.39 20.82 -20.92
C VAL A 45 -0.62 20.19 -22.28
N SER A 46 0.44 19.74 -22.96
CA SER A 46 0.35 19.09 -24.27
C SER A 46 1.53 18.15 -24.50
N ALA A 47 1.28 16.99 -25.09
CA ALA A 47 2.34 16.15 -25.64
C ALA A 47 2.72 16.56 -27.07
N ASP A 48 1.83 17.30 -27.76
CA ASP A 48 1.98 17.70 -29.14
C ASP A 48 2.62 19.10 -29.26
N GLY A 49 3.41 19.30 -30.33
CA GLY A 49 4.11 20.55 -30.64
C GLY A 49 5.62 20.32 -30.86
N ASP A 50 6.39 21.40 -30.89
CA ASP A 50 7.85 21.31 -31.02
C ASP A 50 8.50 20.59 -29.83
N LYS A 51 7.91 20.72 -28.64
CA LYS A 51 8.28 20.03 -27.40
C LYS A 51 7.03 19.76 -26.55
N PRO A 52 6.99 18.65 -25.79
CA PRO A 52 5.96 18.45 -24.77
C PRO A 52 5.99 19.60 -23.75
N THR A 53 4.83 19.94 -23.20
CA THR A 53 4.67 21.07 -22.28
C THR A 53 3.96 20.67 -21.00
N LEU A 54 4.37 21.30 -19.90
CA LEU A 54 3.71 21.23 -18.61
C LEU A 54 3.66 22.63 -17.98
N LEU A 55 2.83 22.78 -16.97
CA LEU A 55 2.78 23.99 -16.16
C LEU A 55 3.02 23.72 -14.68
N VAL A 56 3.53 24.72 -13.98
CA VAL A 56 3.62 24.77 -12.52
C VAL A 56 3.15 26.13 -12.00
N CYS A 57 2.45 26.13 -10.86
CA CYS A 57 2.04 27.37 -10.20
C CYS A 57 2.89 27.60 -8.95
N VAL A 58 3.62 28.72 -8.91
CA VAL A 58 4.49 29.07 -7.77
C VAL A 58 4.06 30.41 -7.18
N HIS A 59 3.96 30.48 -5.86
CA HIS A 59 3.61 31.72 -5.17
C HIS A 59 4.65 32.82 -5.45
N HIS A 60 4.19 34.02 -5.80
CA HIS A 60 5.05 35.12 -6.26
C HIS A 60 6.09 35.61 -5.24
N LEU A 61 5.85 35.36 -3.94
CA LEU A 61 6.82 35.67 -2.87
C LEU A 61 7.86 34.57 -2.64
N SER A 62 7.71 33.41 -3.27
CA SER A 62 8.70 32.33 -3.17
C SER A 62 10.03 32.77 -3.79
N PRO A 63 11.18 32.55 -3.12
CA PRO A 63 12.49 32.76 -3.73
C PRO A 63 12.65 31.99 -5.05
N ALA A 64 12.08 30.79 -5.14
CA ALA A 64 12.08 30.00 -6.36
C ALA A 64 11.34 30.70 -7.51
N CYS A 65 10.24 31.41 -7.24
CA CYS A 65 9.52 32.16 -8.29
C CYS A 65 10.41 33.24 -8.92
N LYS A 66 11.16 33.97 -8.10
CA LYS A 66 12.06 35.03 -8.58
C LYS A 66 13.20 34.43 -9.39
N ALA A 67 13.82 33.37 -8.89
CA ALA A 67 14.92 32.69 -9.57
C ALA A 67 14.48 32.10 -10.92
N ILE A 68 13.31 31.46 -11.02
CA ILE A 68 12.80 30.90 -12.29
C ILE A 68 12.58 32.00 -13.33
N LEU A 69 12.06 33.16 -12.90
CA LEU A 69 11.85 34.31 -13.80
C LEU A 69 13.15 34.83 -14.40
N GLU A 70 14.28 34.78 -13.69
CA GLU A 70 15.59 35.20 -14.22
C GLU A 70 16.32 34.07 -14.96
N ASN A 71 16.38 32.87 -14.37
CA ASN A 71 17.11 31.73 -14.94
C ASN A 71 16.46 31.19 -16.22
N LYS A 72 15.15 31.38 -16.41
CA LYS A 72 14.36 30.89 -17.57
C LYS A 72 14.37 29.36 -17.75
N VAL A 73 14.83 28.63 -16.75
CA VAL A 73 14.81 27.17 -16.67
C VAL A 73 14.24 26.72 -15.34
N PHE A 74 13.56 25.58 -15.34
CA PHE A 74 13.14 24.94 -14.10
C PHE A 74 13.09 23.41 -14.25
N GLY A 75 13.43 22.72 -13.18
CA GLY A 75 13.27 21.28 -13.04
C GLY A 75 12.00 20.96 -12.27
N VAL A 76 11.34 19.85 -12.60
CA VAL A 76 10.22 19.29 -11.83
C VAL A 76 10.59 17.86 -11.47
N SER A 77 10.71 17.55 -10.18
CA SER A 77 10.90 16.19 -9.67
C SER A 77 9.61 15.72 -8.99
N ILE A 78 8.92 14.75 -9.58
CA ILE A 78 7.76 14.07 -8.99
C ILE A 78 8.27 13.04 -7.99
N LEU A 79 7.82 13.14 -6.74
CA LEU A 79 8.32 12.31 -5.66
C LEU A 79 7.64 10.93 -5.60
N SER A 80 8.39 9.92 -5.19
CA SER A 80 7.85 8.63 -4.79
C SER A 80 7.32 8.67 -3.36
N GLN A 81 6.46 7.71 -2.99
CA GLN A 81 5.85 7.61 -1.65
C GLN A 81 6.87 7.59 -0.49
N LYS A 82 8.13 7.23 -0.77
CA LYS A 82 9.24 7.16 0.20
C LYS A 82 9.92 8.51 0.47
N GLN A 83 9.56 9.56 -0.28
CA GLN A 83 10.28 10.84 -0.32
C GLN A 83 9.52 12.00 0.33
N SER A 84 8.57 11.73 1.23
CA SER A 84 7.79 12.77 1.93
C SER A 84 8.65 13.77 2.71
N PHE A 85 9.79 13.32 3.26
CA PHE A 85 10.72 14.20 3.98
C PHE A 85 11.28 15.32 3.09
N ILE A 86 11.52 15.05 1.80
CA ILE A 86 11.99 16.07 0.83
C ILE A 86 10.91 17.12 0.63
N ALA A 87 9.66 16.69 0.47
CA ALA A 87 8.51 17.58 0.33
C ALA A 87 8.36 18.49 1.55
N ASP A 88 8.52 17.97 2.76
CA ASP A 88 8.43 18.75 3.99
C ASP A 88 9.58 19.75 4.15
N THR A 89 10.82 19.38 3.78
CA THR A 89 11.95 20.31 3.76
C THR A 89 11.71 21.48 2.79
N PHE A 90 11.30 21.17 1.56
CA PHE A 90 11.09 22.19 0.53
C PHE A 90 9.83 23.04 0.78
N ALA A 91 8.85 22.52 1.51
CA ALA A 91 7.70 23.26 2.05
C ALA A 91 8.06 24.12 3.28
N GLY A 92 9.26 23.95 3.86
CA GLY A 92 9.71 24.69 5.04
C GLY A 92 9.16 24.17 6.37
N ARG A 93 8.64 22.93 6.40
CA ARG A 93 8.16 22.27 7.63
C ARG A 93 9.29 21.62 8.42
N ILE A 94 10.34 21.17 7.72
CA ILE A 94 11.55 20.57 8.30
C ILE A 94 12.76 21.43 7.90
N GLN A 95 13.62 21.76 8.85
CA GLN A 95 14.89 22.42 8.57
C GLN A 95 15.94 21.39 8.16
N ALA A 96 16.61 21.63 7.04
CA ALA A 96 17.75 20.83 6.60
C ALA A 96 19.05 21.31 7.28
N GLU A 97 20.05 20.44 7.28
CA GLU A 97 21.36 20.74 7.83
C GLU A 97 21.99 21.99 7.19
N GLY A 98 22.61 22.84 8.02
CA GLY A 98 23.27 24.06 7.54
C GLY A 98 22.32 25.13 6.99
N ASN A 99 21.01 25.01 7.22
CA ASN A 99 19.97 25.91 6.67
C ASN A 99 19.90 25.93 5.13
N ASP A 100 20.49 24.95 4.45
CA ASP A 100 20.33 24.77 3.01
C ASP A 100 19.40 23.58 2.74
N LYS A 101 18.22 23.86 2.18
CA LYS A 101 17.22 22.84 1.81
C LYS A 101 17.78 21.76 0.89
N PHE A 102 18.76 22.10 0.06
CA PHE A 102 19.37 21.15 -0.86
C PHE A 102 20.22 20.07 -0.15
N ASN A 103 20.54 20.24 1.13
CA ASN A 103 21.26 19.23 1.90
C ASN A 103 20.38 18.05 2.37
N CYS A 104 19.06 18.07 2.14
CA CYS A 104 18.19 16.98 2.62
C CYS A 104 18.31 15.68 1.80
N THR A 105 18.87 15.74 0.60
CA THR A 105 18.94 14.60 -0.33
C THR A 105 20.05 14.80 -1.35
N GLU A 106 20.29 13.79 -2.19
CA GLU A 106 21.20 13.86 -3.32
C GLU A 106 20.50 14.37 -4.58
N TRP A 107 21.26 14.98 -5.49
CA TRP A 107 20.72 15.65 -6.67
C TRP A 107 21.45 15.23 -7.94
N ILE A 108 20.69 15.07 -9.02
CA ILE A 108 21.20 15.00 -10.39
C ILE A 108 21.19 16.42 -10.95
N ILE A 109 22.30 16.88 -11.54
CA ILE A 109 22.30 18.14 -12.27
C ILE A 109 21.89 17.83 -13.71
N GLY A 110 20.74 18.38 -14.13
CA GLY A 110 20.23 18.24 -15.48
C GLY A 110 21.11 18.92 -16.52
N GLU A 111 20.89 18.60 -17.80
CA GLU A 111 21.60 19.25 -18.92
C GLU A 111 21.36 20.77 -18.97
N THR A 112 20.19 21.20 -18.51
CA THR A 112 19.84 22.62 -18.38
C THR A 112 20.45 23.29 -17.14
N GLY A 113 21.19 22.54 -16.31
CA GLY A 113 21.78 23.00 -15.05
C GLY A 113 20.84 22.93 -13.85
N VAL A 114 19.56 22.57 -14.05
CA VAL A 114 18.59 22.50 -12.95
C VAL A 114 18.87 21.29 -12.04
N PRO A 115 18.81 21.43 -10.71
CA PRO A 115 18.95 20.29 -9.79
C PRO A 115 17.67 19.45 -9.78
N LEU A 116 17.78 18.15 -10.01
CA LEU A 116 16.68 17.19 -9.95
C LEU A 116 16.90 16.24 -8.78
N VAL A 117 15.84 15.88 -8.07
CA VAL A 117 15.93 14.97 -6.92
C VAL A 117 16.40 13.60 -7.39
N LEU A 118 17.49 13.08 -6.81
CA LEU A 118 17.96 11.73 -7.10
C LEU A 118 16.88 10.71 -6.72
N ASN A 119 16.66 9.72 -7.58
CA ASN A 119 15.62 8.71 -7.41
C ASN A 119 14.21 9.27 -7.22
N SER A 120 13.91 10.45 -7.79
CA SER A 120 12.53 10.86 -8.01
C SER A 120 11.81 9.88 -8.95
N LEU A 121 10.49 9.75 -8.80
CA LEU A 121 9.68 8.87 -9.64
C LEU A 121 9.74 9.30 -11.10
N VAL A 122 9.62 10.61 -11.34
CA VAL A 122 9.76 11.24 -12.65
C VAL A 122 10.49 12.57 -12.49
N SER A 123 11.35 12.92 -13.44
CA SER A 123 11.98 14.22 -13.52
C SER A 123 11.76 14.84 -14.90
N PHE A 124 11.46 16.13 -14.94
CA PHE A 124 11.33 16.93 -16.16
C PHE A 124 12.26 18.13 -16.10
N GLU A 125 13.08 18.31 -17.13
CA GLU A 125 13.87 19.53 -17.34
C GLU A 125 13.14 20.46 -18.30
N CYS A 126 12.91 21.71 -17.91
CA CYS A 126 12.09 22.63 -18.70
C CYS A 126 12.83 23.93 -19.01
N HIS A 127 12.73 24.38 -20.26
CA HIS A 127 12.90 25.78 -20.60
C HIS A 127 11.56 26.49 -20.46
N MET A 128 11.53 27.64 -19.79
CA MET A 128 10.32 28.44 -19.65
C MET A 128 9.94 29.06 -20.99
N LEU A 129 8.74 28.73 -21.48
CA LEU A 129 8.17 29.28 -22.71
C LEU A 129 7.39 30.55 -22.41
N GLU A 130 6.51 30.47 -21.41
CA GLU A 130 5.64 31.58 -21.03
C GLU A 130 5.46 31.61 -19.50
N ASN A 131 5.15 32.80 -18.99
CA ASN A 131 4.63 32.93 -17.64
C ASN A 131 3.56 34.01 -17.58
N THR A 132 2.57 33.80 -16.72
CA THR A 132 1.54 34.80 -16.42
C THR A 132 1.23 34.78 -14.93
N ARG A 133 1.08 35.96 -14.33
CA ARG A 133 0.69 36.08 -12.92
C ARG A 133 -0.83 36.13 -12.79
N VAL A 134 -1.37 35.22 -11.99
CA VAL A 134 -2.79 35.18 -11.60
C VAL A 134 -2.88 35.28 -10.08
N GLY A 135 -3.37 36.42 -9.60
CA GLY A 135 -3.43 36.72 -8.16
C GLY A 135 -2.07 36.59 -7.47
N SER A 136 -1.97 35.63 -6.55
CA SER A 136 -0.76 35.40 -5.74
C SER A 136 0.26 34.44 -6.38
N HIS A 137 0.00 33.88 -7.56
CA HIS A 137 0.87 32.88 -8.18
C HIS A 137 1.28 33.28 -9.60
N HIS A 138 2.49 32.88 -10.00
CA HIS A 138 2.86 32.77 -11.41
C HIS A 138 2.53 31.37 -11.90
N ILE A 139 1.87 31.30 -13.05
CA ILE A 139 1.75 30.09 -13.87
C ILE A 139 2.95 30.11 -14.81
N PHE A 140 3.82 29.13 -14.68
CA PHE A 140 4.96 28.92 -15.58
C PHE A 140 4.63 27.79 -16.54
N ILE A 141 4.70 28.04 -17.85
CA ILE A 141 4.57 27.01 -18.88
C ILE A 141 5.98 26.70 -19.39
N GLY A 142 6.39 25.44 -19.28
CA GLY A 142 7.71 24.96 -19.67
C GLY A 142 7.64 23.96 -20.82
N GLY A 143 8.58 24.09 -21.75
CA GLY A 143 8.85 23.08 -22.77
C GLY A 143 9.86 22.07 -22.23
N VAL A 144 9.46 20.81 -22.16
CA VAL A 144 10.26 19.71 -21.62
C VAL A 144 11.41 19.39 -22.58
N GLN A 145 12.63 19.43 -22.08
CA GLN A 145 13.88 19.12 -22.80
C GLN A 145 14.30 17.68 -22.60
N ASN A 146 14.20 17.23 -21.36
CA ASN A 146 14.64 15.91 -20.94
C ASN A 146 13.66 15.34 -19.92
N THR A 147 13.52 14.02 -19.90
CA THR A 147 12.64 13.30 -18.98
C THR A 147 13.36 12.08 -18.43
N GLY A 148 13.48 12.00 -17.11
CA GLY A 148 13.90 10.81 -16.40
C GLY A 148 12.72 10.16 -15.68
N PHE A 149 12.73 8.84 -15.52
CA PHE A 149 11.74 8.15 -14.70
C PHE A 149 12.28 6.83 -14.16
N GLN A 150 11.71 6.40 -13.05
CA GLN A 150 11.95 5.09 -12.46
C GLN A 150 10.72 4.20 -12.64
N LYS A 151 10.97 2.91 -12.84
CA LYS A 151 9.91 1.89 -12.87
C LYS A 151 9.73 1.33 -11.46
N ASP A 152 8.55 0.79 -11.20
CA ASP A 152 8.24 -0.03 -10.01
C ASP A 152 8.19 0.73 -8.65
N GLU A 153 7.88 2.03 -8.67
CA GLU A 153 7.59 2.81 -7.45
C GLU A 153 6.24 3.54 -7.53
N LEU A 154 5.62 3.79 -6.38
CA LEU A 154 4.35 4.50 -6.28
C LEU A 154 4.58 6.01 -6.05
N PRO A 155 3.76 6.90 -6.65
CA PRO A 155 3.87 8.33 -6.44
C PRO A 155 3.46 8.73 -5.03
N LEU A 156 4.11 9.77 -4.50
CA LEU A 156 3.64 10.47 -3.32
C LEU A 156 2.43 11.35 -3.71
N ILE A 157 1.30 11.09 -3.08
CA ILE A 157 0.07 11.85 -3.25
C ILE A 157 -0.13 12.73 -2.02
N TYR A 158 -0.65 13.94 -2.24
CA TYR A 158 -1.17 14.79 -1.18
C TYR A 158 -2.66 15.01 -1.38
N SER A 159 -3.43 14.66 -0.36
CA SER A 159 -4.87 14.87 -0.29
C SER A 159 -5.29 14.97 1.16
N ASN A 160 -6.36 15.70 1.43
CA ASN A 160 -6.95 15.87 2.76
C ASN A 160 -5.94 16.34 3.84
N ARG A 161 -4.96 17.15 3.45
CA ARG A 161 -3.85 17.64 4.31
C ARG A 161 -2.90 16.53 4.81
N ALA A 162 -2.87 15.38 4.16
CA ALA A 162 -1.99 14.26 4.48
C ALA A 162 -1.26 13.74 3.22
N TYR A 163 -0.14 13.05 3.44
CA TYR A 163 0.52 12.27 2.41
C TYR A 163 -0.15 10.89 2.29
N GLY A 164 -0.08 10.31 1.10
CA GLY A 164 -0.50 8.94 0.82
C GLY A 164 0.13 8.42 -0.48
N SER A 165 -0.31 7.24 -0.90
CA SER A 165 0.06 6.63 -2.18
C SER A 165 -1.18 6.01 -2.84
N PRO A 166 -1.19 5.84 -4.17
CA PRO A 166 -2.34 5.27 -4.84
C PRO A 166 -2.47 3.78 -4.54
N ALA A 167 -3.70 3.35 -4.32
CA ALA A 167 -4.09 1.94 -4.35
C ALA A 167 -4.95 1.68 -5.60
N SER A 168 -4.77 0.52 -6.22
CA SER A 168 -5.63 0.13 -7.34
C SER A 168 -7.05 -0.12 -6.84
N ILE A 169 -8.04 0.49 -7.50
CA ILE A 169 -9.46 0.19 -7.27
C ILE A 169 -9.78 -1.05 -8.12
N ASN A 170 -10.05 -2.18 -7.48
CA ASN A 170 -10.46 -3.39 -8.19
C ASN A 170 -11.86 -3.17 -8.79
N MET A 171 -11.94 -2.92 -10.09
CA MET A 171 -13.17 -2.73 -10.88
C MET A 171 -13.96 -4.05 -11.07
N GLY A 172 -14.26 -4.74 -9.98
CA GLY A 172 -15.11 -5.91 -9.95
C GLY A 172 -16.59 -5.56 -9.95
N LYS A 173 -17.05 -4.83 -10.99
CA LYS A 173 -18.45 -4.43 -11.26
C LYS A 173 -19.04 -3.41 -10.27
N ASP A 174 -19.46 -2.25 -10.78
CA ASP A 174 -20.36 -1.37 -10.04
C ASP A 174 -21.71 -1.34 -10.74
N PRO A 175 -22.81 -1.49 -10.00
CA PRO A 175 -23.80 -0.43 -10.08
C PRO A 175 -24.38 0.02 -8.73
N ASP A 176 -24.02 -0.60 -7.60
CA ASP A 176 -24.47 -0.17 -6.28
C ASP A 176 -23.33 -0.31 -5.29
N TYR A 177 -22.70 0.83 -5.02
CA TYR A 177 -21.80 1.13 -3.92
C TYR A 177 -22.37 0.55 -2.60
N MET A 178 -21.96 -0.66 -2.22
CA MET A 178 -22.19 -1.19 -0.89
C MET A 178 -21.12 -0.61 0.04
N GLU A 179 -21.50 0.37 0.83
CA GLU A 179 -20.75 0.80 2.01
C GLU A 179 -20.39 -0.42 2.87
N GLY A 180 -19.10 -0.55 3.23
CA GLY A 180 -18.80 -0.90 4.61
C GLY A 180 -18.09 -2.20 4.93
N GLU A 181 -17.65 -3.03 3.97
CA GLU A 181 -16.72 -4.12 4.30
C GLU A 181 -15.61 -4.21 3.27
N SER A 182 -14.38 -3.85 3.68
CA SER A 182 -13.17 -4.27 3.00
C SER A 182 -13.21 -5.79 2.92
N VAL A 183 -13.53 -6.35 1.76
CA VAL A 183 -13.54 -7.81 1.58
C VAL A 183 -12.09 -8.26 1.49
N ILE A 184 -11.49 -8.53 2.66
CA ILE A 184 -10.11 -9.00 2.83
C ILE A 184 -9.87 -10.29 2.01
N HIS A 185 -10.90 -11.15 1.91
CA HIS A 185 -10.88 -12.42 1.19
C HIS A 185 -12.04 -12.54 0.23
N HIS A 186 -11.74 -12.77 -1.05
CA HIS A 186 -12.71 -13.27 -2.00
C HIS A 186 -12.68 -14.80 -2.05
N ARG A 187 -13.69 -15.43 -1.45
CA ARG A 187 -13.86 -16.89 -1.43
C ARG A 187 -14.61 -17.35 -2.70
N ILE A 188 -14.00 -18.23 -3.48
CA ILE A 188 -14.50 -18.69 -4.78
C ILE A 188 -15.19 -20.04 -4.60
N ARG A 189 -16.47 -20.11 -5.00
CA ARG A 189 -17.32 -21.31 -4.93
C ARG A 189 -17.28 -21.96 -3.54
N THR A 190 -17.79 -21.22 -2.55
CA THR A 190 -17.95 -21.74 -1.18
C THR A 190 -18.93 -22.92 -1.16
N PHE A 191 -18.69 -23.87 -0.26
CA PHE A 191 -19.55 -25.03 -0.05
C PHE A 191 -19.41 -25.55 1.38
N ASN A 192 -20.41 -26.28 1.85
CA ASN A 192 -20.32 -27.04 3.10
C ASN A 192 -20.20 -28.54 2.81
N THR A 193 -19.34 -29.24 3.55
CA THR A 193 -19.09 -30.67 3.34
C THR A 193 -20.33 -31.54 3.60
N LYS A 194 -21.21 -31.15 4.53
CA LYS A 194 -22.42 -31.90 4.86
C LYS A 194 -23.39 -31.99 3.67
N GLU A 195 -23.42 -30.93 2.86
CA GLU A 195 -24.28 -30.82 1.69
C GLU A 195 -23.61 -31.44 0.45
N THR A 196 -22.29 -31.27 0.33
CA THR A 196 -21.53 -31.68 -0.86
C THR A 196 -21.17 -33.17 -0.85
N TYR A 197 -20.92 -33.74 0.34
CA TYR A 197 -20.48 -35.12 0.56
C TYR A 197 -21.37 -35.80 1.61
N PRO A 198 -22.65 -36.07 1.29
CA PRO A 198 -23.63 -36.57 2.26
C PRO A 198 -23.32 -37.98 2.78
N GLU A 199 -22.42 -38.71 2.13
CA GLU A 199 -21.91 -40.00 2.58
C GLU A 199 -20.96 -39.91 3.78
N GLN A 200 -20.55 -38.71 4.17
CA GLN A 200 -19.63 -38.44 5.28
C GLN A 200 -20.33 -37.67 6.39
N ASN A 201 -19.92 -37.90 7.64
CA ASN A 201 -20.44 -37.18 8.80
C ASN A 201 -19.60 -35.93 9.13
N LEU A 202 -19.44 -35.01 8.17
CA LEU A 202 -18.62 -33.79 8.31
C LEU A 202 -19.41 -32.52 8.04
N ASN A 203 -19.12 -31.44 8.79
CA ASN A 203 -19.77 -30.14 8.67
C ASN A 203 -18.75 -29.00 8.65
N ASN A 204 -18.01 -28.87 7.55
CA ASN A 204 -16.96 -27.87 7.37
C ASN A 204 -17.31 -26.90 6.25
N ASP A 205 -17.10 -25.62 6.51
CA ASP A 205 -17.27 -24.53 5.55
C ASP A 205 -15.96 -24.36 4.77
N LEU A 206 -15.98 -24.57 3.45
CA LEU A 206 -14.79 -24.61 2.59
C LEU A 206 -15.01 -23.79 1.30
N SER A 207 -13.93 -23.50 0.58
CA SER A 207 -13.99 -22.91 -0.76
C SER A 207 -13.09 -23.64 -1.75
N GLN A 208 -13.38 -23.49 -3.05
CA GLN A 208 -12.54 -24.03 -4.13
C GLN A 208 -11.34 -23.14 -4.45
N GLY A 209 -11.39 -21.87 -4.02
CA GLY A 209 -10.31 -20.90 -4.19
C GLY A 209 -10.47 -19.74 -3.22
N VAL A 210 -9.35 -19.13 -2.84
CA VAL A 210 -9.32 -17.91 -2.02
C VAL A 210 -8.38 -16.92 -2.69
N VAL A 211 -8.90 -15.73 -2.98
CA VAL A 211 -8.07 -14.58 -3.35
C VAL A 211 -8.05 -13.65 -2.14
N ALA A 212 -6.86 -13.31 -1.66
CA ALA A 212 -6.69 -12.45 -0.51
C ALA A 212 -5.62 -11.40 -0.80
N LYS A 213 -5.73 -10.24 -0.13
CA LYS A 213 -4.75 -9.16 -0.20
C LYS A 213 -4.27 -8.84 1.21
N GLY A 214 -2.96 -8.72 1.38
CA GLY A 214 -2.36 -8.52 2.70
C GLY A 214 -0.92 -9.02 2.80
N THR A 215 -0.33 -8.87 3.99
CA THR A 215 0.95 -9.50 4.31
C THR A 215 0.73 -10.99 4.58
N MET A 216 1.44 -11.86 3.88
CA MET A 216 1.28 -13.31 4.04
C MET A 216 1.82 -13.79 5.40
N VAL A 217 1.04 -14.61 6.09
CA VAL A 217 1.45 -15.30 7.32
C VAL A 217 1.55 -16.79 7.02
N PHE A 218 2.76 -17.32 7.19
CA PHE A 218 3.06 -18.75 7.01
C PHE A 218 3.35 -19.36 8.37
N LEU A 219 2.44 -20.22 8.85
CA LEU A 219 2.70 -21.00 10.05
C LEU A 219 3.37 -22.31 9.69
N ARG A 220 4.39 -22.69 10.49
CA ARG A 220 4.85 -24.09 10.53
C ARG A 220 3.66 -25.00 10.83
N GLY A 221 3.66 -26.23 10.32
CA GLY A 221 2.72 -27.26 10.76
C GLY A 221 2.66 -27.36 12.29
N GLN A 222 1.46 -27.17 12.82
CA GLN A 222 1.16 -27.20 14.24
C GLN A 222 0.68 -28.60 14.63
N VAL A 223 1.03 -28.99 15.85
CA VAL A 223 0.68 -30.27 16.48
C VAL A 223 0.23 -30.01 17.92
N SER A 224 -0.17 -31.05 18.64
CA SER A 224 -0.59 -30.98 20.04
C SER A 224 0.55 -30.76 21.04
N GLN A 225 1.58 -30.00 20.67
CA GLN A 225 2.68 -29.63 21.54
C GLN A 225 2.38 -28.33 22.27
N ASP A 226 2.70 -28.24 23.56
CA ASP A 226 2.71 -26.97 24.26
C ASP A 226 3.89 -26.12 23.76
N LEU A 227 3.62 -24.89 23.32
CA LEU A 227 4.64 -24.04 22.69
C LEU A 227 5.69 -23.52 23.69
N GLU A 228 5.36 -23.47 24.98
CA GLU A 228 6.26 -23.01 26.04
C GLU A 228 7.10 -24.16 26.61
N THR A 229 6.44 -25.23 27.05
CA THR A 229 7.10 -26.35 27.72
C THR A 229 7.69 -27.37 26.74
N ARG A 230 7.24 -27.35 25.47
CA ARG A 230 7.57 -28.33 24.43
C ARG A 230 7.04 -29.74 24.71
N GLU A 231 6.16 -29.90 25.69
CA GLU A 231 5.51 -31.17 26.01
C GLU A 231 4.51 -31.57 24.92
N SER A 232 4.48 -32.85 24.54
CA SER A 232 3.46 -33.37 23.63
C SER A 232 2.23 -33.80 24.43
N LEU A 233 1.09 -33.20 24.14
CA LEU A 233 -0.15 -33.38 24.87
C LEU A 233 -1.09 -34.33 24.13
N TYR A 234 -1.95 -34.99 24.91
CA TYR A 234 -3.03 -35.86 24.44
C TYR A 234 -2.56 -36.99 23.51
N PRO A 235 -1.56 -37.80 23.91
CA PRO A 235 -1.11 -38.92 23.08
C PRO A 235 -2.29 -39.86 22.79
N SER A 236 -2.41 -40.29 21.53
CA SER A 236 -3.46 -41.20 21.06
C SER A 236 -4.90 -40.65 21.01
N ASP A 237 -5.13 -39.36 21.31
CA ASP A 237 -6.47 -38.74 21.21
C ASP A 237 -6.51 -37.69 20.08
N PRO A 238 -6.97 -38.05 18.88
CA PRO A 238 -6.94 -37.15 17.73
C PRO A 238 -7.86 -35.93 17.89
N THR A 239 -8.94 -36.03 18.68
CA THR A 239 -9.83 -34.90 18.94
C THR A 239 -9.12 -33.85 19.80
N LEU A 240 -8.58 -34.27 20.95
CA LEU A 240 -7.87 -33.37 21.85
C LEU A 240 -6.56 -32.86 21.23
N GLN A 241 -5.88 -33.67 20.40
CA GLN A 241 -4.73 -33.20 19.63
C GLN A 241 -5.12 -32.11 18.63
N THR A 242 -6.24 -32.28 17.92
CA THR A 242 -6.74 -31.26 16.98
C THR A 242 -7.09 -29.97 17.71
N ARG A 243 -7.77 -30.06 18.85
CA ARG A 243 -8.10 -28.89 19.69
C ARG A 243 -6.86 -28.10 20.05
N LYS A 244 -5.85 -28.76 20.63
CA LYS A 244 -4.59 -28.11 21.01
C LYS A 244 -3.84 -27.55 19.80
N THR A 245 -3.89 -28.26 18.67
CA THR A 245 -3.32 -27.78 17.41
C THR A 245 -3.98 -26.48 16.94
N MET A 246 -5.31 -26.39 16.99
CA MET A 246 -6.05 -25.18 16.63
C MET A 246 -5.83 -24.03 17.63
N GLU A 247 -5.70 -24.33 18.93
CA GLU A 247 -5.30 -23.34 19.95
C GLU A 247 -3.93 -22.71 19.63
N ASN A 248 -2.95 -23.55 19.26
CA ASN A 248 -1.62 -23.08 18.87
C ASN A 248 -1.68 -22.24 17.58
N ILE A 249 -2.46 -22.67 16.57
CA ILE A 249 -2.68 -21.91 15.35
C ILE A 249 -3.25 -20.53 15.67
N LYS A 250 -4.31 -20.47 16.48
CA LYS A 250 -4.95 -19.22 16.87
C LYS A 250 -3.94 -18.29 17.56
N MET A 251 -3.21 -18.79 18.56
CA MET A 251 -2.20 -18.02 19.29
C MET A 251 -1.14 -17.42 18.35
N LEU A 252 -0.60 -18.24 17.43
CA LEU A 252 0.42 -17.79 16.50
C LEU A 252 -0.10 -16.81 15.44
N LEU A 253 -1.36 -16.94 15.01
CA LEU A 253 -1.98 -15.94 14.15
C LEU A 253 -2.13 -14.60 14.88
N GLU A 254 -2.61 -14.62 16.12
CA GLU A 254 -2.77 -13.42 16.95
C GLU A 254 -1.42 -12.72 17.20
N GLU A 255 -0.37 -13.48 17.52
CA GLU A 255 1.00 -12.95 17.68
C GLU A 255 1.57 -12.36 16.38
N ALA A 256 1.18 -12.89 15.23
CA ALA A 256 1.55 -12.36 13.92
C ALA A 256 0.73 -11.12 13.52
N GLY A 257 -0.31 -10.74 14.28
CA GLY A 257 -1.23 -9.65 13.92
C GLY A 257 -2.33 -10.07 12.93
N SER A 258 -2.63 -11.36 12.85
CA SER A 258 -3.72 -11.94 12.06
C SER A 258 -4.74 -12.63 12.98
N GLU A 259 -5.75 -13.30 12.41
CA GLU A 259 -6.77 -14.04 13.16
C GLU A 259 -7.33 -15.19 12.31
N LEU A 260 -8.14 -16.06 12.91
CA LEU A 260 -8.68 -17.27 12.25
C LEU A 260 -9.51 -16.93 11.00
N ASP A 261 -10.26 -15.82 11.03
CA ASP A 261 -11.07 -15.35 9.90
C ASP A 261 -10.19 -15.03 8.67
N HIS A 262 -8.90 -14.76 8.91
CA HIS A 262 -7.95 -14.47 7.85
C HIS A 262 -7.28 -15.69 7.20
N VAL A 263 -7.62 -16.90 7.65
CA VAL A 263 -7.04 -18.14 7.10
C VAL A 263 -7.47 -18.32 5.65
N CYS A 264 -6.50 -18.45 4.76
CA CYS A 264 -6.71 -18.65 3.32
C CYS A 264 -6.66 -20.13 2.95
N ARG A 265 -5.69 -20.85 3.52
CA ARG A 265 -5.40 -22.25 3.18
C ARG A 265 -5.06 -23.04 4.44
N ILE A 266 -5.56 -24.28 4.48
CA ILE A 266 -5.21 -25.26 5.50
C ILE A 266 -4.82 -26.58 4.83
N VAL A 267 -3.75 -27.20 5.33
CA VAL A 267 -3.33 -28.55 4.93
C VAL A 267 -3.30 -29.42 6.18
N VAL A 268 -4.07 -30.50 6.16
CA VAL A 268 -4.22 -31.43 7.29
C VAL A 268 -3.49 -32.72 6.95
N TYR A 269 -2.51 -33.08 7.77
CA TYR A 269 -1.79 -34.34 7.70
C TYR A 269 -2.27 -35.26 8.81
N LEU A 270 -2.69 -36.47 8.44
CA LEU A 270 -3.17 -37.52 9.35
C LEU A 270 -2.25 -38.73 9.26
N THR A 271 -1.98 -39.41 10.37
CA THR A 271 -1.25 -40.69 10.33
C THR A 271 -2.13 -41.88 9.93
N ASP A 272 -3.45 -41.76 10.12
CA ASP A 272 -4.42 -42.79 9.77
C ASP A 272 -5.74 -42.16 9.32
N ILE A 273 -6.34 -42.71 8.26
CA ILE A 273 -7.61 -42.24 7.71
C ILE A 273 -8.77 -42.34 8.72
N ARG A 274 -8.68 -43.25 9.69
CA ARG A 274 -9.71 -43.45 10.73
C ARG A 274 -9.86 -42.24 11.66
N TYR A 275 -8.83 -41.42 11.80
CA TYR A 275 -8.89 -40.19 12.60
C TYR A 275 -9.56 -39.03 11.87
N ARG A 276 -9.84 -39.16 10.58
CA ARG A 276 -10.34 -38.06 9.75
C ARG A 276 -11.63 -37.46 10.28
N GLU A 277 -12.60 -38.28 10.70
CA GLU A 277 -13.89 -37.76 11.16
C GLU A 277 -13.73 -36.88 12.41
N GLU A 278 -13.05 -37.41 13.42
CA GLU A 278 -12.79 -36.73 14.71
C GLU A 278 -12.00 -35.43 14.50
N VAL A 279 -10.93 -35.47 13.71
CA VAL A 279 -10.10 -34.30 13.41
C VAL A 279 -10.90 -33.23 12.65
N TYR A 280 -11.63 -33.62 11.60
CA TYR A 280 -12.34 -32.64 10.78
C TYR A 280 -13.57 -32.07 11.48
N GLN A 281 -14.22 -32.80 12.39
CA GLN A 281 -15.29 -32.24 13.20
C GLN A 281 -14.77 -31.22 14.21
N GLU A 282 -13.70 -31.56 14.96
CA GLU A 282 -13.11 -30.61 15.91
C GLU A 282 -12.59 -29.37 15.18
N MET A 283 -11.79 -29.52 14.12
CA MET A 283 -11.28 -28.41 13.30
C MET A 283 -12.42 -27.54 12.74
N GLY A 284 -13.53 -28.15 12.32
CA GLY A 284 -14.72 -27.46 11.82
C GLY A 284 -15.35 -26.47 12.80
N THR A 285 -15.23 -26.74 14.10
CA THR A 285 -15.75 -25.83 15.14
C THR A 285 -14.97 -24.50 15.19
N TRP A 286 -13.69 -24.52 14.85
CA TRP A 286 -12.81 -23.35 14.87
C TRP A 286 -12.89 -22.52 13.59
N LEU A 287 -13.21 -23.15 12.46
CA LEU A 287 -13.19 -22.54 11.13
C LEU A 287 -14.59 -22.29 10.57
N LYS A 288 -15.61 -22.30 11.43
CA LYS A 288 -16.98 -22.04 11.04
C LYS A 288 -17.10 -20.63 10.45
N GLY A 289 -17.65 -20.52 9.24
CA GLY A 289 -17.77 -19.23 8.54
C GLY A 289 -16.50 -18.70 7.87
N VAL A 290 -15.34 -19.37 8.00
CA VAL A 290 -14.06 -18.89 7.44
C VAL A 290 -13.88 -19.26 5.97
N PHE A 291 -14.39 -20.42 5.55
CA PHE A 291 -14.30 -20.95 4.17
C PHE A 291 -12.88 -21.02 3.57
N PRO A 292 -11.86 -21.60 4.24
CA PRO A 292 -10.54 -21.76 3.66
C PRO A 292 -10.50 -22.81 2.53
N CYS A 293 -9.46 -22.75 1.70
CA CYS A 293 -9.07 -23.90 0.88
C CYS A 293 -8.50 -24.99 1.80
N SER A 294 -9.04 -26.21 1.75
CA SER A 294 -8.58 -27.32 2.59
C SER A 294 -8.08 -28.50 1.77
N THR A 295 -6.90 -29.01 2.11
CA THR A 295 -6.35 -30.27 1.59
C THR A 295 -6.11 -31.23 2.74
N GLY A 296 -6.55 -32.49 2.59
CA GLY A 296 -6.30 -33.56 3.56
C GLY A 296 -5.41 -34.63 2.98
N LEU A 297 -4.40 -35.05 3.74
CA LEU A 297 -3.42 -36.07 3.36
C LEU A 297 -3.28 -37.10 4.48
N VAL A 298 -3.18 -38.37 4.11
CA VAL A 298 -2.74 -39.43 5.02
C VAL A 298 -1.26 -39.69 4.75
N VAL A 299 -0.43 -39.54 5.77
CA VAL A 299 1.03 -39.72 5.71
C VAL A 299 1.44 -40.94 6.54
N SER A 300 2.59 -41.53 6.20
CA SER A 300 3.07 -42.73 6.90
C SER A 300 3.40 -42.49 8.37
N SER A 301 3.81 -41.26 8.71
CA SER A 301 4.23 -40.87 10.06
C SER A 301 4.41 -39.35 10.16
N LEU A 302 4.22 -38.80 11.35
CA LEU A 302 4.67 -37.46 11.71
C LEU A 302 6.04 -37.53 12.41
N ALA A 303 6.64 -36.38 12.74
CA ALA A 303 7.99 -36.34 13.29
C ALA A 303 8.14 -36.99 14.68
N ARG A 304 7.03 -37.19 15.40
CA ARG A 304 6.98 -38.00 16.62
C ARG A 304 5.86 -39.03 16.56
N PRO A 305 6.06 -40.24 17.10
CA PRO A 305 5.10 -41.33 17.01
C PRO A 305 3.78 -41.06 17.76
N GLU A 306 3.80 -40.22 18.78
CA GLU A 306 2.61 -39.86 19.55
C GLU A 306 1.68 -38.86 18.84
N TRP A 307 2.13 -38.20 17.77
CA TRP A 307 1.32 -37.24 17.01
C TRP A 307 0.48 -37.96 15.96
N LEU A 308 -0.82 -37.68 15.95
CA LEU A 308 -1.80 -38.26 15.02
C LEU A 308 -2.20 -37.28 13.92
N VAL A 309 -2.08 -35.98 14.19
CA VAL A 309 -2.48 -34.89 13.31
C VAL A 309 -1.45 -33.76 13.33
N GLU A 310 -1.16 -33.21 12.16
CA GLU A 310 -0.43 -31.96 11.97
C GLU A 310 -1.21 -31.06 11.02
N ILE A 311 -1.34 -29.77 11.36
CA ILE A 311 -2.12 -28.81 10.57
C ILE A 311 -1.23 -27.62 10.18
N GLU A 312 -1.06 -27.41 8.88
CA GLU A 312 -0.37 -26.25 8.32
C GLU A 312 -1.38 -25.20 7.87
N VAL A 313 -1.12 -23.93 8.21
CA VAL A 313 -2.00 -22.80 7.89
C VAL A 313 -1.24 -21.71 7.15
N THR A 314 -1.89 -21.17 6.12
CA THR A 314 -1.49 -19.91 5.47
C THR A 314 -2.63 -18.90 5.60
N ALA A 315 -2.32 -17.74 6.15
CA ALA A 315 -3.25 -16.63 6.36
C ALA A 315 -2.68 -15.33 5.79
N VAL A 316 -3.43 -14.23 5.92
CA VAL A 316 -2.97 -12.88 5.60
C VAL A 316 -3.20 -11.94 6.78
N ILE A 317 -2.39 -10.91 6.89
CA ILE A 317 -2.70 -9.70 7.67
C ILE A 317 -3.29 -8.72 6.66
N PRO A 318 -4.55 -8.29 6.83
CA PRO A 318 -5.17 -7.33 5.92
C PRO A 318 -4.35 -6.06 5.79
N GLU A 319 -4.26 -5.51 4.58
CA GLU A 319 -3.82 -4.12 4.40
C GLU A 319 -4.98 -3.20 4.77
N GLU A 320 -4.73 -2.22 5.66
CA GLU A 320 -5.68 -1.13 5.98
C GLU A 320 -6.04 -0.30 4.73
#